data_AF-A0A4Q3T348-F1
#
_entry.id   AF-A0A4Q3T348-F1
#
_cell.length_a   1.000
_cell.length_b   1.000
_cell.length_c   1.000
_cell.angle_alpha   90.00
_cell.angle_beta   90.00
_cell.angle_gamma   90.00
#
_symmetry.space_group_name_H-M   'P 1'
#
loop_
_entity.id
_entity.type
_entity.pdbx_description
1 polymer ?
#
loop_
_entity_poly.entity_id
_entity_poly.type
_entity_poly.pdbx_seq_one_letter_code
_entity_poly.pdbx_strand_id
1 'polypeptide(L)'
;MNELPRQWRVFKGFSIVQMVLVTFFLVVSVSGVFSSGNVFWRMFESICYGCMLIFLYQGFTILNDNYPDTALSLKQKRSFNIFFLINFLMIAFVFAKLINQWRWAGILWSDSGLTSRSIILVATPLLMSLLVFVLHIMYLAGMYRLRVLIHQNSSKILDDI
;
A
#
# COMPACT_ATOMS: atom_id res chain seq x y z
N MET A 1 -7.37 -26.26 -11.56
CA MET A 1 -7.13 -24.93 -10.99
C MET A 1 -7.74 -24.93 -9.60
N ASN A 2 -6.94 -25.07 -8.55
CA ASN A 2 -7.46 -25.06 -7.18
C ASN A 2 -8.14 -23.71 -6.93
N GLU A 3 -9.44 -23.74 -6.64
CA GLU A 3 -10.19 -22.50 -6.43
C GLU A 3 -9.65 -21.78 -5.21
N LEU A 4 -9.01 -20.63 -5.42
CA LEU A 4 -8.63 -19.73 -4.35
C LEU A 4 -9.87 -19.41 -3.50
N PRO A 5 -9.82 -19.58 -2.16
CA PRO A 5 -10.92 -19.23 -1.29
C PRO A 5 -11.33 -17.77 -1.54
N ARG A 6 -12.63 -17.49 -1.47
CA ARG A 6 -13.21 -16.18 -1.83
C ARG A 6 -12.46 -14.99 -1.22
N GLN A 7 -11.99 -15.14 0.02
CA GLN A 7 -11.23 -14.11 0.74
C GLN A 7 -9.92 -13.71 0.04
N TRP A 8 -9.19 -14.69 -0.53
CA TRP A 8 -7.92 -14.45 -1.22
C TRP A 8 -8.08 -13.94 -2.63
N ARG A 9 -9.19 -14.32 -3.28
CA ARG A 9 -9.57 -13.73 -4.57
C ARG A 9 -9.86 -12.23 -4.43
N VAL A 10 -10.59 -11.87 -3.38
CA VAL A 10 -10.88 -10.48 -3.04
C VAL A 10 -9.60 -9.72 -2.67
N PHE A 11 -8.74 -10.30 -1.83
CA PHE A 11 -7.44 -9.71 -1.50
C PHE A 11 -6.56 -9.50 -2.74
N LYS A 12 -6.49 -10.48 -3.64
CA LYS A 12 -5.76 -10.38 -4.92
C LYS A 12 -6.28 -9.21 -5.77
N GLY A 13 -7.60 -9.06 -5.86
CA GLY A 13 -8.23 -7.93 -6.54
C GLY A 13 -7.87 -6.58 -5.92
N PHE A 14 -7.96 -6.45 -4.59
CA PHE A 14 -7.56 -5.23 -3.89
C PHE A 14 -6.09 -4.87 -4.11
N SER A 15 -5.18 -5.86 -4.04
CA SER A 15 -3.76 -5.66 -4.30
C SER A 15 -3.49 -5.17 -5.72
N ILE A 16 -4.22 -5.68 -6.73
CA ILE A 16 -4.12 -5.19 -8.11
C ILE A 16 -4.57 -3.73 -8.21
N VAL A 17 -5.74 -3.39 -7.67
CA VAL A 17 -6.24 -2.00 -7.67
C VAL A 17 -5.24 -1.07 -6.99
N GLN A 18 -4.69 -1.49 -5.86
CA GLN A 18 -3.69 -0.72 -5.12
C GLN A 18 -2.38 -0.57 -5.91
N MET A 19 -1.90 -1.61 -6.58
CA MET A 19 -0.71 -1.51 -7.44
C MET A 19 -0.91 -0.48 -8.56
N VAL A 20 -2.05 -0.51 -9.25
CA VAL A 20 -2.38 0.46 -10.31
C VAL A 20 -2.37 1.88 -9.74
N LEU A 21 -3.00 2.07 -8.58
CA LEU A 21 -3.14 3.37 -7.94
C LEU A 21 -1.80 3.91 -7.43
N VAL A 22 -0.97 3.08 -6.79
CA VAL A 22 0.39 3.44 -6.37
C VAL A 22 1.28 3.74 -7.57
N THR A 23 1.16 2.98 -8.67
CA THR A 23 1.89 3.22 -9.92
C THR A 23 1.52 4.58 -10.51
N PHE A 24 0.22 4.92 -10.55
CA PHE A 24 -0.22 6.24 -10.97
C PHE A 24 0.42 7.36 -10.13
N PHE A 25 0.44 7.21 -8.80
CA PHE A 25 1.08 8.18 -7.91
C PHE A 25 2.60 8.26 -8.07
N LEU A 26 3.26 7.14 -8.35
CA LEU A 26 4.67 7.10 -8.68
C LEU A 26 4.96 7.93 -9.94
N VAL A 27 4.18 7.72 -11.01
CA VAL A 27 4.33 8.49 -12.26
C VAL A 27 4.12 9.98 -12.01
N VAL A 28 3.06 10.36 -11.31
CA VAL A 28 2.79 11.77 -10.95
C VAL A 28 3.95 12.36 -10.14
N SER A 29 4.48 11.61 -9.18
CA SER A 29 5.59 12.04 -8.33
C SER A 29 6.88 12.24 -9.14
N VAL A 30 7.20 11.30 -10.03
CA VAL A 30 8.37 11.36 -10.93
C VAL A 30 8.24 12.53 -11.91
N SER A 31 7.09 12.72 -12.55
CA SER A 31 6.84 13.89 -13.40
C SER A 31 6.96 15.21 -12.63
N GLY A 32 6.57 15.20 -11.35
CA GLY A 32 6.72 16.32 -10.43
C GLY A 32 8.18 16.72 -10.16
N VAL A 33 9.13 15.79 -10.25
CA VAL A 33 10.57 16.07 -10.10
C VAL A 33 11.06 17.05 -11.17
N PHE A 34 10.54 16.93 -12.39
CA PHE A 34 10.95 17.77 -13.53
C PHE A 34 10.18 19.09 -13.66
N SER A 35 9.09 19.26 -12.89
CA SER A 35 8.14 20.37 -13.09
C SER A 35 7.87 21.21 -11.83
N SER A 36 8.35 20.79 -10.65
CA SER A 36 8.06 21.48 -9.39
C SER A 36 9.28 22.17 -8.77
N GLY A 37 9.03 23.24 -7.99
CA GLY A 37 10.07 23.97 -7.28
C GLY A 37 10.67 23.24 -6.07
N ASN A 38 10.13 22.09 -5.65
CA ASN A 38 10.65 21.29 -4.53
C ASN A 38 11.01 19.87 -5.00
N VAL A 39 12.10 19.80 -5.76
CA VAL A 39 12.68 18.58 -6.33
C VAL A 39 12.94 17.53 -5.25
N PHE A 40 13.50 17.94 -4.11
CA PHE A 40 13.85 17.03 -3.02
C PHE A 40 12.63 16.28 -2.48
N TRP A 41 11.54 17.02 -2.19
CA TRP A 41 10.30 16.40 -1.73
C TRP A 41 9.73 15.41 -2.75
N ARG A 42 9.75 15.76 -4.05
CA ARG A 42 9.25 14.88 -5.12
C ARG A 42 10.11 13.64 -5.32
N MET A 43 11.43 13.75 -5.18
CA MET A 43 12.30 12.58 -5.20
C MET A 43 12.00 11.65 -4.03
N PHE A 44 11.84 12.19 -2.83
CA PHE A 44 11.47 11.41 -1.65
C PHE A 44 10.11 10.72 -1.83
N GLU A 45 9.07 11.44 -2.28
CA GLU A 45 7.77 10.84 -2.59
C GLU A 45 7.88 9.70 -3.63
N SER A 46 8.71 9.88 -4.66
CA SER A 46 8.91 8.88 -5.71
C SER A 46 9.57 7.62 -5.16
N ILE A 47 10.55 7.76 -4.27
CA ILE A 47 11.18 6.63 -3.58
C ILE A 47 10.15 5.90 -2.72
N CYS A 48 9.35 6.61 -1.92
CA CYS A 48 8.30 6.00 -1.11
C CYS A 48 7.29 5.22 -1.95
N TYR A 49 6.77 5.79 -3.04
CA TYR A 49 5.83 5.09 -3.91
C TYR A 49 6.47 3.92 -4.68
N GLY A 50 7.74 4.05 -5.09
CA GLY A 50 8.50 2.95 -5.70
C GLY A 50 8.68 1.78 -4.73
N CYS A 51 9.04 2.08 -3.49
CA CYS A 51 9.10 1.10 -2.41
C CYS A 51 7.74 0.41 -2.20
N MET A 52 6.65 1.17 -2.07
CA MET A 52 5.29 0.60 -1.95
C MET A 52 4.95 -0.36 -3.09
N LEU A 53 5.29 0.00 -4.33
CA LEU A 53 5.01 -0.82 -5.51
C LEU A 53 5.78 -2.15 -5.45
N ILE A 54 7.07 -2.11 -5.11
CA ILE A 54 7.89 -3.32 -4.94
C ILE A 54 7.29 -4.24 -3.87
N PHE A 55 6.79 -3.68 -2.76
CA PHE A 55 6.19 -4.49 -1.69
C PHE A 55 4.85 -5.09 -2.09
N LEU A 56 4.00 -4.34 -2.79
CA LEU A 56 2.74 -4.85 -3.29
C LEU A 56 2.96 -5.99 -4.27
N TYR A 57 3.93 -5.83 -5.17
CA TYR A 57 4.32 -6.87 -6.11
C TYR A 57 4.81 -8.12 -5.39
N GLN A 58 5.70 -7.98 -4.40
CA GLN A 58 6.20 -9.13 -3.64
C GLN A 58 5.10 -9.86 -2.87
N GLY A 59 4.18 -9.16 -2.20
CA GLY A 59 3.07 -9.83 -1.52
C GLY A 59 2.12 -10.52 -2.49
N PHE A 60 1.92 -9.93 -3.67
CA PHE A 60 1.17 -10.58 -4.75
C PHE A 60 1.87 -11.85 -5.25
N THR A 61 3.18 -11.83 -5.47
CA THR A 61 3.97 -13.00 -5.86
C THR A 61 3.92 -14.09 -4.80
N ILE A 62 4.06 -13.76 -3.51
CA ILE A 62 3.95 -14.74 -2.42
C ILE A 62 2.57 -15.38 -2.42
N LEU A 63 1.51 -14.60 -2.62
CA LEU A 63 0.14 -15.11 -2.71
C LEU A 63 -0.08 -16.00 -3.93
N ASN A 64 0.60 -15.73 -5.04
CA ASN A 64 0.44 -16.49 -6.27
C ASN A 64 1.23 -17.80 -6.25
N ASP A 65 2.42 -17.77 -5.64
CA ASP A 65 3.39 -18.87 -5.72
C ASP A 65 3.38 -19.80 -4.49
N ASN A 66 2.94 -19.30 -3.31
CA ASN A 66 3.03 -20.05 -2.04
C ASN A 66 1.67 -20.26 -1.35
N TYR A 67 0.56 -20.06 -2.07
CA TYR A 67 -0.77 -20.28 -1.53
C TYR A 67 -1.31 -21.65 -1.97
N PRO A 68 -1.78 -22.54 -1.06
CA PRO A 68 -1.70 -22.52 0.41
C PRO A 68 -0.73 -23.56 1.03
N ASP A 69 -0.01 -24.36 0.24
CA ASP A 69 0.54 -25.64 0.74
C ASP A 69 2.06 -25.65 1.01
N THR A 70 2.79 -24.59 0.65
CA THR A 70 4.25 -24.56 0.79
C THR A 70 4.70 -23.74 2.00
N ALA A 71 5.38 -24.41 2.94
CA ALA A 71 6.04 -23.73 4.04
C ALA A 71 7.16 -22.81 3.50
N LEU A 72 7.10 -21.51 3.83
CA LEU A 72 8.15 -20.57 3.47
C LEU A 72 9.48 -20.95 4.11
N SER A 73 10.57 -20.87 3.33
CA SER A 73 11.94 -21.04 3.82
C SER A 73 12.30 -20.00 4.90
N LEU A 74 13.28 -20.32 5.74
CA LEU A 74 13.75 -19.41 6.81
C LEU A 74 14.19 -18.03 6.26
N LYS A 75 14.79 -18.01 5.06
CA LYS A 75 15.19 -16.78 4.36
C LYS A 75 13.97 -15.96 3.95
N GLN A 76 12.94 -16.60 3.38
CA GLN A 76 11.69 -15.92 3.01
C GLN A 76 10.94 -15.37 4.24
N LYS A 77 10.95 -16.09 5.38
CA LYS A 77 10.37 -15.59 6.64
C LYS A 77 11.05 -14.32 7.14
N ARG A 78 12.38 -14.23 7.06
CA ARG A 78 13.14 -13.02 7.45
C ARG A 78 12.84 -11.84 6.53
N SER A 79 12.83 -12.07 5.21
CA SER A 79 12.44 -11.06 4.24
C SER A 79 11.01 -10.57 4.48
N PHE A 80 10.08 -11.47 4.77
CA PHE A 80 8.68 -11.14 5.08
C PHE A 80 8.55 -10.20 6.28
N ASN A 81 9.30 -10.42 7.37
CA ASN A 81 9.28 -9.53 8.53
C ASN A 81 9.83 -8.13 8.21
N ILE A 82 10.91 -8.04 7.43
CA ILE A 82 11.45 -6.75 6.96
C ILE A 82 10.39 -6.03 6.10
N PHE A 83 9.72 -6.76 5.20
CA PHE A 83 8.67 -6.19 4.36
C PHE A 83 7.45 -5.73 5.17
N PHE A 84 7.09 -6.44 6.24
CA PHE A 84 6.04 -6.01 7.15
C PHE A 84 6.39 -4.68 7.84
N LEU A 85 7.65 -4.53 8.30
CA LEU A 85 8.11 -3.29 8.91
C LEU A 85 8.11 -2.12 7.92
N ILE A 86 8.59 -2.33 6.70
CA ILE A 86 8.63 -1.26 5.71
C ILE A 86 7.20 -0.87 5.29
N ASN A 87 6.27 -1.82 5.16
CA ASN A 87 4.87 -1.53 4.91
C ASN A 87 4.26 -0.65 6.01
N PHE A 88 4.56 -0.92 7.28
CA PHE A 88 4.16 -0.05 8.38
C PHE A 88 4.72 1.38 8.24
N LEU A 89 5.99 1.52 7.85
CA LEU A 89 6.59 2.82 7.57
C LEU A 89 5.92 3.54 6.39
N MET A 90 5.55 2.80 5.34
CA MET A 90 4.81 3.33 4.20
C MET A 90 3.42 3.83 4.60
N ILE A 91 2.72 3.11 5.48
CA ILE A 91 1.43 3.55 6.06
C ILE A 91 1.62 4.85 6.84
N ALA A 92 2.67 4.96 7.67
CA ALA A 92 2.97 6.19 8.40
C ALA A 92 3.24 7.37 7.46
N PHE A 93 3.96 7.14 6.35
CA PHE A 93 4.18 8.15 5.33
C PHE A 93 2.86 8.61 4.66
N VAL A 94 2.01 7.67 4.22
CA VAL A 94 0.71 8.02 3.61
C VAL A 94 -0.18 8.75 4.61
N PHE A 95 -0.16 8.34 5.88
CA PHE A 95 -0.88 9.01 6.95
C PHE A 95 -0.40 10.45 7.16
N ALA A 96 0.92 10.67 7.24
CA ALA A 96 1.47 12.01 7.35
C ALA A 96 1.06 12.91 6.17
N LYS A 97 1.06 12.36 4.94
CA LYS A 97 0.59 13.06 3.75
C LYS A 97 -0.91 13.40 3.82
N LEU A 98 -1.74 12.45 4.29
CA LEU A 98 -3.17 12.65 4.51
C LEU A 98 -3.43 13.78 5.52
N ILE A 99 -2.74 13.77 6.67
CA ILE A 99 -2.87 14.82 7.69
C ILE A 99 -2.44 16.18 7.15
N ASN A 100 -1.33 16.23 6.40
CA ASN A 100 -0.89 17.47 5.77
C ASN A 100 -1.95 18.03 4.81
N GLN A 101 -2.52 17.18 3.94
CA GLN A 101 -3.59 17.59 3.02
C GLN A 101 -4.87 17.99 3.75
N TRP A 102 -5.24 17.27 4.82
CA TRP A 102 -6.40 17.59 5.65
C TRP A 102 -6.28 18.97 6.29
N ARG A 103 -5.09 19.31 6.79
CA ARG A 103 -4.81 20.65 7.35
C ARG A 103 -5.02 21.74 6.30
N TRP A 104 -4.57 21.53 5.06
CA TRP A 104 -4.80 22.49 3.98
C TRP A 104 -6.28 22.59 3.56
N ALA A 105 -7.00 21.46 3.56
CA ALA A 105 -8.43 21.44 3.29
C ALA A 105 -9.23 22.23 4.34
N GLY A 106 -8.86 22.13 5.62
CA GLY A 106 -9.50 22.88 6.71
C GLY A 106 -9.39 24.40 6.54
N ILE A 107 -8.25 24.90 6.04
CA ILE A 107 -8.04 26.33 5.77
C ILE A 107 -8.95 26.82 4.64
N LEU A 108 -9.17 25.99 3.62
CA LEU A 108 -10.04 26.35 2.50
C LEU A 108 -11.51 26.32 2.90
N TRP A 109 -11.94 25.34 3.69
CA TRP A 109 -13.34 25.25 4.13
C TRP A 109 -13.78 26.38 5.06
N SER A 110 -12.85 27.10 5.70
CA SER A 110 -13.17 28.31 6.46
C SER A 110 -13.33 29.56 5.61
N ASP A 111 -13.06 29.51 4.30
CA ASP A 111 -13.19 30.64 3.40
C ASP A 111 -14.53 30.58 2.62
N SER A 112 -15.37 31.60 2.83
CA SER A 112 -16.70 31.71 2.20
C SER A 112 -16.68 32.02 0.70
N GLY A 113 -15.51 32.35 0.13
CA GLY A 113 -15.34 32.75 -1.28
C GLY A 113 -14.90 31.64 -2.24
N LEU A 114 -14.98 30.37 -1.86
CA LEU A 114 -14.41 29.27 -2.65
C LEU A 114 -15.12 29.06 -4.00
N THR A 115 -14.35 29.11 -5.09
CA THR A 115 -14.81 28.61 -6.38
C THR A 115 -14.86 27.08 -6.40
N SER A 116 -15.78 26.50 -7.18
CA SER A 116 -15.88 25.04 -7.36
C SER A 116 -14.56 24.41 -7.83
N ARG A 117 -13.75 25.16 -8.60
CA ARG A 117 -12.42 24.74 -9.05
C ARG A 117 -11.44 24.56 -7.89
N SER A 118 -11.42 25.51 -6.94
CA SER A 118 -10.56 25.43 -5.76
C SER A 118 -10.93 24.24 -4.86
N ILE A 119 -12.24 23.96 -4.73
CA ILE A 119 -12.73 22.79 -3.98
C ILE A 119 -12.24 21.49 -4.62
N ILE A 120 -12.38 21.35 -5.95
CA ILE A 120 -11.95 20.13 -6.66
C ILE A 120 -10.44 19.91 -6.54
N LEU A 121 -9.64 20.98 -6.65
CA LEU A 121 -8.18 20.91 -6.57
C LEU A 121 -7.67 20.41 -5.22
N VAL A 122 -8.47 20.55 -4.15
CA VAL A 122 -8.07 20.17 -2.79
C VAL A 122 -8.77 18.90 -2.31
N ALA A 123 -10.06 18.75 -2.63
CA ALA A 123 -10.81 17.55 -2.30
C ALA A 123 -10.28 16.31 -3.05
N THR A 124 -9.86 16.45 -4.31
CA THR A 124 -9.41 15.30 -5.11
C THR A 124 -8.13 14.67 -4.57
N PRO A 125 -7.03 15.43 -4.31
CA PRO A 125 -5.83 14.85 -3.72
C PRO A 125 -6.08 14.24 -2.33
N LEU A 126 -6.95 14.86 -1.52
CA LEU A 126 -7.33 14.38 -0.20
C LEU A 126 -8.10 13.06 -0.25
N LEU A 127 -9.11 12.96 -1.12
CA LEU A 127 -9.87 11.74 -1.32
C LEU A 127 -8.97 10.61 -1.81
N MET A 128 -8.06 10.91 -2.73
CA MET A 128 -7.15 9.90 -3.27
C MET A 128 -6.12 9.46 -2.23
N SER A 129 -5.56 10.36 -1.42
CA SER A 129 -4.63 9.96 -0.34
C SER A 129 -5.33 9.13 0.74
N LEU A 130 -6.59 9.45 1.06
CA LEU A 130 -7.43 8.65 1.94
C LEU A 130 -7.66 7.24 1.35
N LEU A 131 -7.94 7.15 0.05
CA LEU A 131 -8.11 5.87 -0.64
C LEU A 131 -6.82 5.03 -0.61
N VAL A 132 -5.65 5.63 -0.92
CA VAL A 132 -4.34 4.95 -0.80
C VAL A 132 -4.14 4.41 0.62
N PHE A 133 -4.47 5.22 1.62
CA PHE A 133 -4.29 4.91 3.03
C PHE A 133 -5.13 3.71 3.46
N VAL A 134 -6.44 3.75 3.16
CA VAL A 134 -7.36 2.65 3.48
C VAL A 134 -6.94 1.36 2.78
N LEU A 135 -6.57 1.44 1.49
CA LEU A 135 -6.07 0.27 0.76
C LEU A 135 -4.78 -0.29 1.37
N HIS A 136 -3.85 0.55 1.81
CA HIS A 136 -2.63 0.10 2.50
C HIS A 136 -2.92 -0.59 3.84
N ILE A 137 -3.88 -0.08 4.63
CA ILE A 137 -4.31 -0.76 5.86
C ILE A 137 -4.91 -2.14 5.53
N MET A 138 -5.77 -2.22 4.52
CA MET A 138 -6.34 -3.50 4.07
C MET A 138 -5.25 -4.48 3.61
N TYR A 139 -4.25 -3.98 2.89
CA TYR A 139 -3.11 -4.77 2.46
C TYR A 139 -2.30 -5.31 3.64
N LEU A 140 -2.01 -4.48 4.64
CA LEU A 140 -1.35 -4.89 5.87
C LEU A 140 -2.16 -5.97 6.61
N ALA A 141 -3.48 -5.81 6.72
CA ALA A 141 -4.36 -6.79 7.34
C ALA A 141 -4.34 -8.13 6.60
N GLY A 142 -4.34 -8.13 5.27
CA GLY A 142 -4.23 -9.35 4.47
C GLY A 142 -2.88 -10.04 4.60
N MET A 143 -1.78 -9.27 4.60
CA MET A 143 -0.43 -9.79 4.85
C MET A 143 -0.30 -10.39 6.26
N TYR A 144 -0.89 -9.76 7.27
CA TYR A 144 -0.93 -10.30 8.63
C TYR A 144 -1.65 -11.65 8.68
N ARG A 145 -2.84 -11.76 8.06
CA ARG A 145 -3.56 -13.04 7.97
C ARG A 145 -2.76 -14.11 7.25
N LEU A 146 -2.07 -13.74 6.16
CA LEU A 146 -1.22 -14.66 5.40
C LEU A 146 -0.09 -15.19 6.29
N ARG A 147 0.54 -14.33 7.10
CA ARG A 147 1.57 -14.72 8.06
C ARG A 147 1.07 -15.75 9.07
N VAL A 148 -0.12 -15.54 9.62
CA VAL A 148 -0.72 -16.45 10.61
C VAL A 148 -0.98 -17.82 9.98
N LEU A 149 -1.54 -17.86 8.76
CA LEU A 149 -1.83 -19.11 8.06
C LEU A 149 -0.55 -19.89 7.70
N ILE A 150 0.49 -19.20 7.22
CA ILE A 150 1.78 -19.84 6.94
C ILE A 150 2.38 -20.44 8.21
N HIS A 151 2.24 -19.76 9.36
CA HIS A 151 2.72 -20.27 10.64
C HIS A 151 1.96 -21.52 11.07
N GLN A 152 0.63 -21.51 10.96
CA GLN A 152 -0.23 -22.66 11.26
C GLN A 152 0.02 -23.86 10.35
N ASN A 153 0.24 -23.63 9.04
CA ASN A 153 0.59 -24.72 8.12
C ASN A 153 2.00 -25.26 8.39
N SER A 154 2.96 -24.40 8.75
CA SER A 154 4.31 -24.84 9.12
C SER A 154 4.32 -25.70 10.38
N SER A 155 3.48 -25.42 11.37
CA SER A 155 3.43 -26.20 12.62
C SER A 155 2.77 -27.55 12.42
N LYS A 156 1.67 -27.63 11.66
CA LYS A 156 1.01 -28.91 11.35
C LYS A 156 1.93 -29.90 10.64
N ILE A 157 2.72 -29.43 9.67
CA ILE A 157 3.68 -30.29 8.95
C ILE A 157 4.75 -30.88 9.90
N LEU A 158 5.08 -30.21 11.00
CA LEU A 158 6.03 -30.72 11.99
C LEU A 158 5.39 -31.70 12.99
N ASP A 159 4.08 -31.61 13.22
CA ASP A 159 3.34 -32.53 14.09
C ASP A 159 2.97 -33.84 13.36
N ASP A 160 2.92 -33.82 12.02
CA ASP A 160 2.64 -34.98 11.16
C ASP A 160 3.91 -35.80 10.79
N ILE A 161 5.09 -35.45 11.32
CA ILE A 161 6.37 -36.16 11.16
C ILE A 161 6.77 -36.83 12.49
#